data_AF-A0AAW0EZA2-F1
#
_entry.id   AF-A0AAW0EZA2-F1
#
_cell.length_a   1.000
_cell.length_b   1.000
_cell.length_c   1.000
_cell.angle_alpha   90.00
_cell.angle_beta   90.00
_cell.angle_gamma   90.00
#
_symmetry.space_group_name_H-M   'P 1'
#
loop_
_entity.id
_entity.type
_entity.pdbx_description
1 polymer ?
#
loop_
_entity_poly.entity_id
_entity_poly.type
_entity_poly.pdbx_seq_one_letter_code
_entity_poly.pdbx_strand_id
1 'polypeptide(L)'
;MDVWHVLSLKVDLRDYPEYATCVGATEHPGLALCEYYAFSGMRYTVPLGYAASVAYFYLYRRPRLSFADRALEKLHHYFYPSAAYTAPLGIVGGVLYGTTDCVRGLSPAALDAVAAREKAAAAMAASHYNQRRRAATAQLEATQSLASKVLVGLRLRDDPVRAELLRMGLGEDSVTWESLLVPHGYLWTKQNSLVHDVARYRSDNCAGVDVAVAARASPSPACGSPSTSAGAAAGGAGAAAAEAHLTKAQVDAVVSRLATLRVSADEHRWVRTTGRCGFYGVVGMLLTWNSGGALFRAQMGLGLGVVVGSAVSATRLDQMFTYM
;
A
#
# COMPACT_ATOMS: atom_id res chain seq x y z
N MET A 1 1.54 -7.33 -21.27
CA MET A 1 0.68 -7.01 -20.12
C MET A 1 0.41 -5.54 -20.22
N ASP A 2 -0.82 -5.19 -20.55
CA ASP A 2 -1.13 -3.82 -20.95
C ASP A 2 -1.61 -3.04 -19.73
N VAL A 3 -1.14 -1.80 -19.60
CA VAL A 3 -1.48 -0.89 -18.50
C VAL A 3 -3.00 -0.77 -18.34
N TRP A 4 -3.73 -0.80 -19.45
CA TRP A 4 -5.19 -0.73 -19.46
C TRP A 4 -5.86 -1.82 -18.61
N HIS A 5 -5.36 -3.06 -18.66
CA HIS A 5 -5.93 -4.16 -17.87
C HIS A 5 -5.72 -3.99 -16.37
N VAL A 6 -4.61 -3.35 -15.96
CA VAL A 6 -4.37 -3.01 -14.55
C VAL A 6 -5.31 -1.89 -14.13
N LEU A 7 -5.52 -0.87 -14.97
CA LEU A 7 -6.42 0.26 -14.70
C LEU A 7 -7.88 -0.16 -14.57
N SER A 8 -8.35 -1.03 -15.48
CA SER A 8 -9.72 -1.53 -15.52
C SER A 8 -9.96 -2.71 -14.57
N LEU A 9 -8.98 -3.09 -13.77
CA LEU A 9 -9.09 -4.21 -12.84
C LEU A 9 -10.23 -3.95 -11.84
N LYS A 10 -11.16 -4.89 -11.78
CA LYS A 10 -12.24 -4.94 -10.79
C LYS A 10 -12.07 -6.16 -9.91
N VAL A 11 -12.09 -5.95 -8.60
CA VAL A 11 -11.89 -6.98 -7.57
C VAL A 11 -13.12 -7.08 -6.68
N ASP A 12 -13.45 -8.30 -6.24
CA ASP A 12 -14.44 -8.49 -5.18
C ASP A 12 -13.82 -8.17 -3.82
N LEU A 13 -14.40 -7.25 -3.06
CA LEU A 13 -13.90 -6.96 -1.71
C LEU A 13 -14.06 -8.15 -0.76
N ARG A 14 -14.98 -9.09 -1.05
CA ARG A 14 -15.15 -10.32 -0.28
C ARG A 14 -13.95 -11.26 -0.41
N ASP A 15 -13.24 -11.21 -1.53
CA ASP A 15 -12.01 -11.98 -1.75
C ASP A 15 -10.85 -11.48 -0.87
N TYR A 16 -10.95 -10.26 -0.31
CA TYR A 16 -9.89 -9.63 0.46
C TYR A 16 -10.45 -8.96 1.73
N PRO A 17 -10.89 -9.75 2.73
CA PRO A 17 -11.59 -9.22 3.90
C PRO A 17 -10.77 -8.19 4.68
N GLU A 18 -9.46 -8.38 4.80
CA GLU A 18 -8.60 -7.42 5.50
C GLU A 18 -8.27 -6.16 4.70
N TYR A 19 -8.28 -6.25 3.38
CA TYR A 19 -8.22 -5.04 2.55
C TYR A 19 -9.54 -4.27 2.63
N ALA A 20 -10.67 -4.98 2.72
CA ALA A 20 -11.99 -4.38 2.85
C ALA A 20 -12.17 -3.57 4.15
N THR A 21 -11.44 -3.92 5.21
CA THR A 21 -11.42 -3.12 6.46
C THR A 21 -10.54 -1.86 6.37
N CYS A 22 -9.67 -1.75 5.36
CA CYS A 22 -8.83 -0.57 5.18
C CYS A 22 -9.68 0.65 4.78
N VAL A 23 -9.35 1.82 5.34
CA VAL A 23 -10.01 3.08 5.00
C VAL A 23 -9.86 3.36 3.50
N GLY A 24 -10.99 3.59 2.84
CA GLY A 24 -11.04 3.86 1.40
C GLY A 24 -10.94 2.61 0.51
N ALA A 25 -11.13 1.38 1.04
CA ALA A 25 -11.27 0.15 0.24
C ALA A 25 -12.10 0.37 -1.03
N THR A 26 -11.54 0.05 -2.20
CA THR A 26 -12.24 0.21 -3.49
C THR A 26 -12.21 -1.09 -4.28
N GLU A 27 -13.28 -1.34 -5.05
CA GLU A 27 -13.34 -2.45 -6.01
C GLU A 27 -12.37 -2.28 -7.19
N HIS A 28 -11.85 -1.07 -7.40
CA HIS A 28 -10.95 -0.70 -8.49
C HIS A 28 -9.55 -0.37 -7.97
N PRO A 29 -8.73 -1.38 -7.64
CA PRO A 29 -7.42 -1.14 -7.05
C PRO A 29 -6.45 -0.46 -8.03
N GLY A 30 -6.60 -0.70 -9.34
CA GLY A 30 -5.79 -0.04 -10.38
C GLY A 30 -5.97 1.49 -10.43
N LEU A 31 -7.23 1.95 -10.35
CA LEU A 31 -7.54 3.38 -10.28
C LEU A 31 -7.01 4.02 -8.99
N ALA A 32 -7.19 3.32 -7.86
CA ALA A 32 -6.65 3.79 -6.58
C ALA A 32 -5.12 3.89 -6.61
N LEU A 33 -4.42 2.92 -7.20
CA LEU A 33 -2.96 3.01 -7.39
C LEU A 33 -2.56 4.20 -8.25
N CYS A 34 -3.34 4.54 -9.29
CA CYS A 34 -3.06 5.73 -10.10
C CYS A 34 -3.19 7.02 -9.32
N GLU A 35 -4.16 7.11 -8.43
CA GLU A 35 -4.30 8.23 -7.51
C GLU A 35 -3.04 8.35 -6.62
N TYR A 36 -2.56 7.24 -6.04
CA TYR A 36 -1.29 7.24 -5.27
C TYR A 36 -0.09 7.67 -6.12
N TYR A 37 0.03 7.17 -7.34
CA TYR A 37 1.13 7.53 -8.23
C TYR A 37 1.07 8.99 -8.69
N ALA A 38 -0.13 9.54 -8.91
CA ALA A 38 -0.33 10.95 -9.19
C ALA A 38 0.15 11.81 -8.01
N PHE A 39 -0.24 11.46 -6.78
CA PHE A 39 0.19 12.17 -5.58
C PHE A 39 1.70 12.05 -5.34
N SER A 40 2.29 10.88 -5.58
CA SER A 40 3.73 10.67 -5.49
C SER A 40 4.48 11.49 -6.55
N GLY A 41 4.00 11.52 -7.80
CA GLY A 41 4.57 12.35 -8.85
C GLY A 41 4.54 13.85 -8.51
N MET A 42 3.43 14.35 -7.96
CA MET A 42 3.34 15.73 -7.48
C MET A 42 4.31 16.02 -6.33
N ARG A 43 4.50 15.06 -5.41
CA ARG A 43 5.41 15.20 -4.26
C ARG A 43 6.82 15.58 -4.67
N TYR A 44 7.31 15.06 -5.80
CA TYR A 44 8.66 15.33 -6.28
C TYR A 44 8.71 16.51 -7.26
N THR A 45 7.78 16.58 -8.20
CA THR A 45 7.84 17.57 -9.30
C THR A 45 7.47 18.98 -8.87
N VAL A 46 6.55 19.15 -7.92
CA VAL A 46 6.12 20.47 -7.47
C VAL A 46 7.26 21.21 -6.75
N PRO A 47 7.94 20.63 -5.73
CA PRO A 47 9.10 21.28 -5.11
C PRO A 47 10.24 21.57 -6.10
N LEU A 48 10.50 20.65 -7.03
CA LEU A 48 11.51 20.86 -8.08
C LEU A 48 11.14 22.04 -9.00
N GLY A 49 9.86 22.18 -9.36
CA GLY A 49 9.37 23.34 -10.12
C GLY A 49 9.59 24.66 -9.38
N TYR A 50 9.30 24.69 -8.08
CA TYR A 50 9.56 25.85 -7.25
C TYR A 50 11.06 26.20 -7.18
N ALA A 51 11.92 25.19 -6.95
CA ALA A 51 13.37 25.39 -6.92
C ALA A 51 13.91 25.88 -8.27
N ALA A 52 13.41 25.32 -9.38
CA ALA A 52 13.76 25.75 -10.73
C ALA A 52 13.34 27.20 -11.01
N SER A 53 12.17 27.64 -10.51
CA SER A 53 11.75 29.05 -10.60
C SER A 53 12.65 30.01 -9.83
N VAL A 54 13.10 29.63 -8.62
CA VAL A 54 14.08 30.42 -7.86
C VAL A 54 15.36 30.55 -8.67
N ALA A 55 15.88 29.42 -9.14
CA ALA A 55 17.13 29.38 -9.90
C ALA A 55 17.01 30.21 -11.19
N TYR A 56 15.91 30.05 -11.94
CA TYR A 56 15.64 30.83 -13.15
C TYR A 56 15.59 32.34 -12.85
N PHE A 57 14.89 32.74 -11.78
CA PHE A 57 14.77 34.16 -11.44
C PHE A 57 16.13 34.76 -11.07
N TYR A 58 16.88 34.14 -10.15
CA TYR A 58 18.12 34.74 -9.64
C TYR A 58 19.30 34.57 -10.58
N LEU A 59 19.40 33.45 -11.30
CA LEU A 59 20.56 33.14 -12.14
C LEU A 59 20.39 33.63 -13.59
N TYR A 60 19.16 33.66 -14.11
CA TYR A 60 18.92 33.99 -15.52
C TYR A 60 18.19 35.31 -15.70
N ARG A 61 17.04 35.50 -15.05
CA ARG A 61 16.16 36.65 -15.29
C ARG A 61 16.70 37.94 -14.68
N ARG A 62 16.97 37.95 -13.37
CA ARG A 62 17.39 39.14 -12.61
C ARG A 62 18.68 39.78 -13.13
N PRO A 63 19.73 39.04 -13.52
CA PRO A 63 20.95 39.64 -14.07
C PRO A 63 20.73 40.34 -15.41
N ARG A 64 19.76 39.89 -16.21
CA ARG A 64 19.44 40.44 -17.54
C ARG A 64 18.54 41.67 -17.50
N LEU A 65 17.98 42.00 -16.33
CA LEU A 65 17.17 43.21 -16.15
C LEU A 65 18.04 44.44 -15.96
N SER A 66 17.54 45.57 -16.46
CA SER A 66 18.13 46.88 -16.21
C SER A 66 18.16 47.16 -14.69
N PHE A 67 19.14 47.94 -14.23
CA PHE A 67 19.27 48.22 -12.78
C PHE A 67 18.02 48.89 -12.18
N ALA A 68 17.30 49.70 -12.97
CA ALA A 68 16.06 50.36 -12.55
C ALA A 68 14.90 49.35 -12.38
N ASP A 69 14.82 48.33 -13.24
CA ASP A 69 13.71 47.38 -13.24
C ASP A 69 13.86 46.28 -12.18
N ARG A 70 15.08 46.05 -11.68
CA ARG A 70 15.37 45.01 -10.66
C ARG A 70 14.60 45.17 -9.35
N ALA A 71 14.23 46.40 -8.98
CA ALA A 71 13.47 46.67 -7.76
C ALA A 71 11.96 46.46 -7.94
N LEU A 72 11.47 46.57 -9.18
CA LEU A 72 10.06 46.44 -9.55
C LEU A 72 9.69 44.98 -9.79
N GLU A 73 10.62 44.17 -10.32
CA GLU A 73 10.36 42.77 -10.64
C GLU A 73 10.43 41.88 -9.41
N LYS A 74 9.27 41.35 -9.00
CA LYS A 74 9.14 40.51 -7.81
C LYS A 74 9.18 39.03 -8.16
N LEU A 75 9.93 38.26 -7.37
CA LEU A 75 10.13 36.82 -7.49
C LEU A 75 8.83 36.01 -7.70
N HIS A 76 7.76 36.44 -7.03
CA HIS A 76 6.48 35.73 -7.04
C HIS A 76 5.86 35.65 -8.45
N HIS A 77 6.13 36.59 -9.36
CA HIS A 77 5.64 36.55 -10.74
C HIS A 77 6.15 35.32 -11.54
N TYR A 78 7.26 34.72 -11.11
CA TYR A 78 7.89 33.54 -11.75
C TYR A 78 7.69 32.25 -10.96
N PHE A 79 7.28 32.35 -9.69
CA PHE A 79 6.98 31.21 -8.82
C PHE A 79 5.65 30.55 -9.14
N TYR A 80 4.63 31.36 -9.45
CA TYR A 80 3.26 30.85 -9.62
C TYR A 80 3.03 30.04 -10.90
N PRO A 81 3.62 30.39 -12.06
CA PRO A 81 3.46 29.57 -13.26
C PRO A 81 4.11 28.18 -13.09
N SER A 82 5.25 28.07 -12.41
CA SER A 82 5.95 26.78 -12.34
C SER A 82 5.17 25.73 -11.55
N ALA A 83 4.59 26.06 -10.40
CA ALA A 83 3.78 25.10 -9.65
C ALA A 83 2.52 24.66 -10.41
N ALA A 84 1.88 25.62 -11.09
CA ALA A 84 0.72 25.37 -11.94
C ALA A 84 1.03 24.43 -13.11
N TYR A 85 2.24 24.50 -13.69
CA TYR A 85 2.66 23.63 -14.78
C TYR A 85 3.31 22.33 -14.29
N THR A 86 4.04 22.33 -13.17
CA THR A 86 4.71 21.12 -12.67
C THR A 86 3.77 20.15 -11.99
N ALA A 87 2.66 20.61 -11.39
CA ALA A 87 1.66 19.72 -10.81
C ALA A 87 1.04 18.76 -11.84
N PRO A 88 0.45 19.22 -12.98
CA PRO A 88 -0.09 18.32 -14.00
C PRO A 88 1.00 17.45 -14.65
N LEU A 89 2.21 17.98 -14.86
CA LEU A 89 3.35 17.19 -15.32
C LEU A 89 3.72 16.09 -14.32
N GLY A 90 3.66 16.39 -13.03
CA GLY A 90 3.86 15.47 -11.93
C GLY A 90 2.82 14.37 -11.89
N ILE A 91 1.55 14.72 -12.04
CA ILE A 91 0.45 13.76 -12.10
C ILE A 91 0.67 12.80 -13.26
N VAL A 92 0.87 13.32 -14.49
CA VAL A 92 1.04 12.50 -15.69
C VAL A 92 2.31 11.65 -15.59
N GLY A 93 3.43 12.25 -15.21
CA GLY A 93 4.71 11.55 -15.07
C GLY A 93 4.66 10.48 -13.97
N GLY A 94 4.04 10.79 -12.83
CA GLY A 94 3.85 9.88 -11.72
C GLY A 94 2.98 8.68 -12.12
N VAL A 95 1.82 8.92 -12.73
CA VAL A 95 0.92 7.85 -13.20
C VAL A 95 1.62 6.98 -14.24
N LEU A 96 2.26 7.57 -15.26
CA LEU A 96 2.95 6.80 -16.30
C LEU A 96 4.10 5.97 -15.72
N TYR A 97 4.94 6.57 -14.87
CA TYR A 97 6.04 5.85 -14.24
C TYR A 97 5.55 4.76 -13.29
N GLY A 98 4.61 5.08 -12.40
CA GLY A 98 4.10 4.14 -11.40
C GLY A 98 3.32 2.98 -12.01
N THR A 99 2.52 3.24 -13.05
CA THR A 99 1.80 2.16 -13.76
C THR A 99 2.75 1.27 -14.56
N THR A 100 3.75 1.83 -15.24
CA THR A 100 4.76 1.03 -15.95
C THR A 100 5.63 0.22 -15.00
N ASP A 101 6.05 0.79 -13.87
CA ASP A 101 6.74 0.07 -12.79
C ASP A 101 5.86 -1.06 -12.23
N CYS A 102 4.59 -0.77 -11.96
CA CYS A 102 3.63 -1.77 -11.49
C CYS A 102 3.51 -2.93 -12.48
N VAL A 103 3.32 -2.65 -13.78
CA VAL A 103 3.21 -3.70 -14.81
C VAL A 103 4.49 -4.54 -14.90
N ARG A 104 5.68 -3.93 -14.78
CA ARG A 104 6.95 -4.68 -14.74
C ARG A 104 7.03 -5.59 -13.52
N GLY A 105 6.57 -5.11 -12.37
CA GLY A 105 6.48 -5.87 -11.12
C GLY A 105 5.49 -7.03 -11.13
N LEU A 106 4.51 -7.03 -12.06
CA LEU A 106 3.53 -8.11 -12.23
C LEU A 106 4.01 -9.25 -13.15
N SER A 107 5.25 -9.18 -13.63
CA SER A 107 5.84 -10.31 -14.37
C SER A 107 6.04 -11.52 -13.43
N PRO A 108 5.85 -12.77 -13.90
CA PRO A 108 6.00 -13.96 -13.06
C PRO A 108 7.34 -14.01 -12.32
N ALA A 109 8.44 -13.71 -13.04
CA ALA A 109 9.78 -13.67 -12.44
C ALA A 109 9.93 -12.59 -11.35
N ALA A 110 9.28 -11.43 -11.51
CA ALA A 110 9.28 -10.39 -10.48
C ALA A 110 8.47 -10.81 -9.24
N LEU A 111 7.31 -11.44 -9.44
CA LEU A 111 6.47 -11.96 -8.35
C LEU A 111 7.19 -13.06 -7.57
N ASP A 112 7.87 -13.97 -8.25
CA ASP A 112 8.68 -15.02 -7.62
C ASP A 112 9.86 -14.43 -6.84
N ALA A 113 10.51 -13.40 -7.39
CA ALA A 113 11.58 -12.69 -6.71
C ALA A 113 11.08 -11.96 -5.45
N VAL A 114 9.89 -11.33 -5.50
CA VAL A 114 9.27 -10.68 -4.33
C VAL A 114 8.90 -11.72 -3.28
N ALA A 115 8.24 -12.82 -3.68
CA ALA A 115 7.92 -13.92 -2.78
C ALA A 115 9.18 -14.51 -2.11
N ALA A 116 10.25 -14.74 -2.87
CA ALA A 116 11.51 -15.25 -2.34
C ALA A 116 12.13 -14.28 -1.32
N ARG A 117 12.10 -12.97 -1.58
CA ARG A 117 12.60 -11.94 -0.67
C ARG A 117 11.79 -11.86 0.61
N GLU A 118 10.46 -11.81 0.52
CA GLU A 118 9.57 -11.79 1.70
C GLU A 118 9.75 -13.04 2.56
N LYS A 119 9.79 -14.22 1.93
CA LYS A 119 10.05 -15.49 2.62
C LYS A 119 11.41 -15.50 3.31
N ALA A 120 12.46 -15.04 2.62
CA ALA A 120 13.80 -14.98 3.19
C ALA A 120 13.86 -14.02 4.39
N ALA A 121 13.23 -12.85 4.29
CA ALA A 121 13.15 -11.88 5.39
C ALA A 121 12.41 -12.46 6.60
N ALA A 122 11.25 -13.09 6.38
CA ALA A 122 10.48 -13.73 7.45
C ALA A 122 11.23 -14.92 8.08
N ALA A 123 11.91 -15.74 7.27
CA ALA A 123 12.73 -16.85 7.76
C ALA A 123 13.93 -16.37 8.59
N MET A 124 14.59 -15.29 8.19
CA MET A 124 15.65 -14.65 8.99
C MET A 124 15.09 -14.07 10.30
N ALA A 125 13.92 -13.42 10.27
CA ALA A 125 13.28 -12.93 11.49
C ALA A 125 12.94 -14.07 12.45
N ALA A 126 12.39 -15.18 11.93
CA ALA A 126 12.09 -16.38 12.72
C ALA A 126 13.36 -17.01 13.31
N SER A 127 14.45 -17.11 12.53
CA SER A 127 15.70 -17.67 13.03
C SER A 127 16.31 -16.79 14.13
N HIS A 128 16.30 -15.47 13.96
CA HIS A 128 16.73 -14.53 14.99
C HIS A 128 15.88 -14.61 16.26
N TYR A 129 14.55 -14.69 16.13
CA TYR A 129 13.66 -14.88 17.28
C TYR A 129 14.00 -16.19 18.03
N ASN A 130 14.07 -17.31 17.30
CA ASN A 130 14.34 -18.62 17.88
C ASN A 130 15.73 -18.68 18.54
N GLN A 131 16.73 -18.02 17.96
CA GLN A 131 18.07 -17.91 18.55
C GLN A 131 18.07 -17.08 19.83
N ARG A 132 17.42 -15.90 19.82
CA ARG A 132 17.27 -15.04 21.01
C ARG A 132 16.54 -15.76 22.12
N ARG A 133 15.48 -16.50 21.79
CA ARG A 133 14.72 -17.30 22.75
C ARG A 133 15.59 -18.37 23.40
N ARG A 134 16.28 -19.20 22.61
CA ARG A 134 17.18 -20.24 23.15
C ARG A 134 18.27 -19.67 24.06
N ALA A 135 18.86 -18.54 23.67
CA ALA A 135 19.87 -17.87 24.48
C ALA A 135 19.29 -17.37 25.82
N ALA A 136 18.10 -16.74 25.79
CA ALA A 136 17.41 -16.27 26.98
C ALA A 136 16.98 -17.43 27.90
N THR A 137 16.43 -18.50 27.34
CA THR A 137 16.06 -19.71 28.09
C THR A 137 17.27 -20.31 28.80
N ALA A 138 18.40 -20.50 28.09
CA ALA A 138 19.62 -21.04 28.68
C ALA A 138 20.17 -20.16 29.82
N GLN A 139 20.12 -18.84 29.67
CA GLN A 139 20.55 -17.90 30.73
C GLN A 139 19.62 -17.95 31.96
N LEU A 140 18.31 -18.00 31.74
CA LEU A 140 17.32 -18.07 32.82
C LEU A 140 17.39 -19.44 33.54
N GLU A 141 17.57 -20.54 32.82
CA GLU A 141 17.75 -21.86 33.42
C GLU A 141 19.07 -22.00 34.19
N ALA A 142 20.14 -21.32 33.76
CA ALA A 142 21.43 -21.30 34.45
C ALA A 142 21.36 -20.50 35.77
N THR A 143 20.53 -19.46 35.83
CA THR A 143 20.33 -18.62 37.03
C THR A 143 19.28 -19.17 37.99
N GLN A 144 18.47 -20.14 37.54
CA GLN A 144 17.40 -20.74 38.33
C GLN A 144 17.94 -21.70 39.41
N SER A 145 17.51 -21.49 40.65
CA SER A 145 17.89 -22.36 41.79
C SER A 145 17.34 -23.80 41.64
N LEU A 146 18.07 -24.78 42.20
CA LEU A 146 17.63 -26.19 42.22
C LEU A 146 16.26 -26.35 42.91
N ALA A 147 16.03 -25.63 44.02
CA ALA A 147 14.76 -25.66 44.73
C ALA A 147 13.59 -25.20 43.84
N SER A 148 13.77 -24.14 43.05
CA SER A 148 12.75 -23.70 42.10
C SER A 148 12.51 -24.71 40.97
N LYS A 149 13.55 -25.39 40.47
CA LYS A 149 13.40 -26.44 39.45
C LYS A 149 12.57 -27.61 39.95
N VAL A 150 12.81 -28.06 41.18
CA VAL A 150 12.05 -29.15 41.81
C VAL A 150 10.59 -28.75 42.03
N LEU A 151 10.33 -27.53 42.51
CA LEU A 151 8.96 -27.03 42.73
C LEU A 151 8.16 -26.93 41.42
N VAL A 152 8.80 -26.49 40.33
CA VAL A 152 8.18 -26.47 39.00
C VAL A 152 7.94 -27.88 38.47
N GLY A 153 8.90 -28.80 38.64
CA GLY A 153 8.77 -30.20 38.24
C GLY A 153 7.62 -30.93 38.95
N LEU A 154 7.38 -30.58 40.22
CA LEU A 154 6.24 -31.08 41.01
C LEU A 154 4.92 -30.35 40.72
N ARG A 155 4.90 -29.39 39.77
CA ARG A 155 3.75 -28.52 39.45
C ARG A 155 3.19 -27.74 40.64
N LEU A 156 4.00 -27.49 41.65
CA LEU A 156 3.63 -26.72 42.85
C LEU A 156 3.79 -25.21 42.64
N ARG A 157 4.46 -24.80 41.56
CA ARG A 157 4.73 -23.41 41.22
C ARG A 157 4.73 -23.22 39.70
N ASP A 158 4.20 -22.09 39.23
CA ASP A 158 4.32 -21.69 37.83
C ASP A 158 5.79 -21.49 37.42
N ASP A 159 6.09 -21.82 36.17
CA ASP A 159 7.46 -21.75 35.65
C ASP A 159 7.94 -20.28 35.57
N PRO A 160 8.91 -19.87 36.43
CA PRO A 160 9.39 -18.50 36.45
C PRO A 160 10.16 -18.16 35.18
N VAL A 161 10.74 -19.15 34.48
CA VAL A 161 11.45 -18.95 33.22
C VAL A 161 10.46 -18.57 32.13
N ARG A 162 9.34 -19.29 32.04
CA ARG A 162 8.26 -18.97 31.09
C ARG A 162 7.65 -17.60 31.34
N ALA A 163 7.41 -17.25 32.61
CA ALA A 163 6.88 -15.93 32.97
C ALA A 163 7.83 -14.79 32.53
N GLU A 164 9.13 -14.98 32.71
CA GLU A 164 10.12 -13.97 32.33
C GLU A 164 10.34 -13.91 30.81
N LEU A 165 10.31 -15.06 30.11
CA LEU A 165 10.30 -15.10 28.65
C LEU A 165 9.08 -14.37 28.07
N LEU A 166 7.90 -14.54 28.66
CA LEU A 166 6.70 -13.80 28.27
C LEU A 166 6.88 -12.29 28.46
N ARG A 167 7.49 -11.86 29.57
CA ARG A 167 7.81 -10.44 29.81
C ARG A 167 8.79 -9.86 28.79
N MET A 168 9.74 -10.67 28.32
CA MET A 168 10.68 -10.29 27.25
C MET A 168 10.09 -10.35 25.84
N GLY A 169 8.81 -10.72 25.69
CA GLY A 169 8.17 -10.92 24.39
C GLY A 169 8.61 -12.21 23.66
N LEU A 170 9.20 -13.17 24.38
CA LEU A 170 9.69 -14.46 23.88
C LEU A 170 8.79 -15.62 24.35
N GLY A 171 7.49 -15.37 24.44
CA GLY A 171 6.51 -16.29 25.00
C GLY A 171 6.31 -17.57 24.19
N GLU A 172 6.34 -17.47 22.86
CA GLU A 172 6.01 -18.58 21.95
C GLU A 172 7.15 -19.57 21.79
N ASP A 173 6.82 -20.87 21.76
CA ASP A 173 7.82 -21.94 21.82
C ASP A 173 8.81 -21.95 20.66
N SER A 174 8.27 -21.75 19.47
CA SER A 174 9.02 -21.49 18.26
C SER A 174 8.11 -20.71 17.35
N VAL A 175 8.66 -19.68 16.70
CA VAL A 175 7.93 -18.91 15.73
C VAL A 175 8.23 -19.48 14.34
N THR A 176 7.18 -19.84 13.60
CA THR A 176 7.30 -20.21 12.18
C THR A 176 7.47 -18.95 11.34
N TRP A 177 8.12 -19.06 10.18
CA TRP A 177 8.30 -17.89 9.31
C TRP A 177 6.96 -17.37 8.76
N GLU A 178 5.95 -18.23 8.64
CA GLU A 178 4.62 -17.89 8.14
C GLU A 178 3.89 -16.88 9.04
N SER A 179 4.04 -16.99 10.36
CA SER A 179 3.44 -16.04 11.31
C SER A 179 4.17 -14.69 11.37
N LEU A 180 5.37 -14.60 10.78
CA LEU A 180 6.16 -13.36 10.67
C LEU A 180 6.08 -12.71 9.29
N LEU A 181 5.14 -13.15 8.45
CA LEU A 181 4.87 -12.46 7.20
C LEU A 181 4.39 -11.04 7.47
N VAL A 182 4.89 -10.10 6.68
CA VAL A 182 4.51 -8.69 6.80
C VAL A 182 3.02 -8.55 6.48
N PRO A 183 2.21 -7.95 7.37
CA PRO A 183 0.80 -7.70 7.09
C PRO A 183 0.64 -6.96 5.77
N HIS A 184 -0.33 -7.39 4.95
CA HIS A 184 -0.57 -6.88 3.60
C HIS A 184 0.57 -7.08 2.59
N GLY A 185 1.65 -7.79 2.93
CA GLY A 185 2.68 -8.22 2.00
C GLY A 185 2.13 -9.13 0.90
N TYR A 186 2.91 -9.41 -0.14
CA TYR A 186 2.45 -10.24 -1.25
C TYR A 186 2.11 -11.67 -0.80
N LEU A 187 3.01 -12.33 -0.06
CA LEU A 187 2.78 -13.68 0.46
C LEU A 187 1.63 -13.72 1.46
N TRP A 188 1.55 -12.70 2.31
CA TRP A 188 0.49 -12.55 3.28
C TRP A 188 -0.88 -12.43 2.59
N THR A 189 -0.96 -11.59 1.55
CA THR A 189 -2.21 -11.38 0.79
C THR A 189 -2.60 -12.65 0.05
N LYS A 190 -1.62 -13.36 -0.53
CA LYS A 190 -1.85 -14.63 -1.21
C LYS A 190 -2.43 -15.69 -0.25
N GLN A 191 -1.92 -15.78 0.99
CA GLN A 191 -2.40 -16.73 1.99
C GLN A 191 -3.79 -16.40 2.55
N ASN A 192 -4.15 -15.12 2.63
CA ASN A 192 -5.40 -14.65 3.24
C ASN A 192 -6.47 -14.23 2.21
N SER A 193 -6.17 -14.34 0.92
CA SER A 193 -7.15 -14.08 -0.14
C SER A 193 -8.09 -15.27 -0.31
N LEU A 194 -9.37 -14.97 -0.50
CA LEU A 194 -10.39 -15.94 -0.89
C LEU A 194 -10.67 -15.78 -2.39
N VAL A 195 -11.22 -16.83 -3.00
CA VAL A 195 -11.67 -16.80 -4.40
C VAL A 195 -13.12 -17.24 -4.43
N HIS A 196 -14.03 -16.28 -4.51
CA HIS A 196 -15.47 -16.55 -4.62
C HIS A 196 -15.88 -16.82 -6.07
N ASP A 197 -15.22 -16.18 -7.03
CA ASP A 197 -15.55 -16.28 -8.46
C ASP A 197 -14.28 -16.50 -9.29
N VAL A 198 -14.04 -17.75 -9.67
CA VAL A 198 -12.84 -18.16 -10.44
C VAL A 198 -12.86 -17.57 -11.85
N ALA A 199 -14.04 -17.29 -12.42
CA ALA A 199 -14.17 -16.79 -13.79
C ALA A 199 -13.56 -15.40 -14.00
N ARG A 200 -13.30 -14.66 -12.90
CA ARG A 200 -12.65 -13.34 -12.93
C ARG A 200 -11.14 -13.40 -13.14
N TYR A 201 -10.53 -14.57 -13.03
CA TYR A 201 -9.08 -14.75 -13.09
C TYR A 201 -8.68 -15.55 -14.32
N ARG A 202 -7.54 -15.18 -14.92
CA ARG A 202 -6.95 -15.91 -16.03
C ARG A 202 -6.54 -17.32 -15.56
N SER A 203 -6.92 -18.34 -16.32
CA SER A 203 -6.84 -19.76 -15.93
C SER A 203 -5.44 -20.36 -15.87
N ASP A 204 -4.39 -19.66 -16.31
CA ASP A 204 -3.05 -20.24 -16.53
C ASP A 204 -2.36 -20.80 -15.27
N ASN A 205 -2.87 -20.56 -14.05
CA ASN A 205 -2.24 -21.02 -12.80
C ASN A 205 -3.21 -21.35 -11.65
N CYS A 206 -4.47 -21.72 -11.91
CA CYS A 206 -5.42 -22.07 -10.84
C CYS A 206 -5.14 -23.44 -10.16
N ALA A 207 -4.03 -24.12 -10.47
CA ALA A 207 -3.67 -25.44 -9.93
C ALA A 207 -3.26 -25.46 -8.43
N GLY A 208 -3.32 -24.33 -7.73
CA GLY A 208 -3.02 -24.22 -6.30
C GLY A 208 -3.96 -23.30 -5.53
N VAL A 209 -5.12 -22.97 -6.09
CA VAL A 209 -6.17 -22.25 -5.36
C VAL A 209 -6.99 -23.30 -4.65
N ASP A 210 -6.80 -23.45 -3.34
CA ASP A 210 -7.74 -24.16 -2.48
C ASP A 210 -9.06 -23.40 -2.58
N VAL A 211 -9.95 -23.90 -3.45
CA VAL A 211 -11.34 -23.49 -3.48
C VAL A 211 -11.86 -23.81 -2.08
N ALA A 212 -12.03 -22.78 -1.27
CA ALA A 212 -12.65 -22.90 0.04
C ALA A 212 -14.07 -23.41 -0.19
N VAL A 213 -14.23 -24.74 -0.16
CA VAL A 213 -15.50 -25.42 -0.20
C VAL A 213 -16.25 -24.99 1.04
N ALA A 214 -17.14 -24.02 0.88
CA ALA A 214 -18.22 -23.74 1.80
C ALA A 214 -19.18 -24.94 1.81
N ALA A 215 -18.76 -26.03 2.45
CA ALA A 215 -19.62 -27.16 2.79
C ALA A 215 -19.18 -27.74 4.13
N ARG A 216 -19.53 -27.02 5.20
CA ARG A 216 -19.53 -27.60 6.54
C ARG A 216 -20.72 -27.07 7.35
N ALA A 217 -21.89 -27.68 7.14
CA ALA A 217 -22.85 -28.05 8.20
C ALA A 217 -24.16 -28.65 7.62
N SER A 218 -24.22 -29.98 7.46
CA SER A 218 -25.18 -30.85 8.18
C SER A 218 -25.27 -32.25 7.56
N PRO A 219 -25.45 -33.32 8.37
CA PRO A 219 -25.48 -34.70 7.89
C PRO A 219 -26.88 -35.14 7.39
N SER A 220 -26.84 -35.95 6.33
CA SER A 220 -27.90 -36.77 5.67
C SER A 220 -28.66 -37.71 6.65
N PRO A 221 -29.73 -38.48 6.30
CA PRO A 221 -30.07 -39.12 5.00
C PRO A 221 -31.58 -39.01 4.61
N ALA A 222 -32.17 -39.47 3.49
CA ALA A 222 -31.95 -40.67 2.69
C ALA A 222 -32.76 -40.66 1.36
N CYS A 223 -32.33 -41.53 0.43
CA CYS A 223 -33.08 -42.34 -0.56
C CYS A 223 -33.66 -41.74 -1.85
N GLY A 224 -33.18 -42.29 -2.99
CA GLY A 224 -33.95 -42.43 -4.23
C GLY A 224 -33.10 -42.36 -5.52
N SER A 225 -32.64 -43.49 -6.03
CA SER A 225 -31.92 -43.65 -7.31
C SER A 225 -32.87 -43.62 -8.55
N PRO A 226 -32.42 -43.92 -9.78
CA PRO A 226 -32.07 -42.96 -10.83
C PRO A 226 -33.04 -43.00 -12.03
N SER A 227 -33.13 -41.92 -12.80
CA SER A 227 -33.69 -42.00 -14.16
C SER A 227 -32.99 -41.04 -15.13
N THR A 228 -32.37 -41.65 -16.12
CA THR A 228 -31.84 -41.11 -17.36
C THR A 228 -32.93 -40.45 -18.20
N SER A 229 -32.72 -39.20 -18.63
CA SER A 229 -33.15 -38.74 -19.95
C SER A 229 -32.42 -37.45 -20.33
N ALA A 230 -31.84 -37.48 -21.52
CA ALA A 230 -31.13 -36.39 -22.16
C ALA A 230 -32.06 -35.24 -22.58
N GLY A 231 -31.48 -34.04 -22.65
CA GLY A 231 -31.91 -32.98 -23.57
C GLY A 231 -32.75 -31.88 -22.95
N ALA A 232 -32.10 -30.76 -22.61
CA ALA A 232 -32.48 -29.42 -23.06
C ALA A 232 -31.56 -28.39 -22.41
N ALA A 233 -30.60 -27.90 -23.19
CA ALA A 233 -29.94 -26.64 -22.91
C ALA A 233 -30.97 -25.51 -23.00
N ALA A 234 -31.14 -24.79 -21.89
CA ALA A 234 -31.66 -23.43 -21.81
C ALA A 234 -31.00 -22.83 -20.56
N GLY A 235 -30.00 -21.96 -20.66
CA GLY A 235 -30.12 -20.67 -21.32
C GLY A 235 -30.52 -19.66 -20.25
N GLY A 236 -29.56 -19.24 -19.41
CA GLY A 236 -29.76 -18.26 -18.35
C GLY A 236 -28.50 -17.45 -18.10
N ALA A 237 -28.41 -16.30 -18.78
CA ALA A 237 -27.57 -15.12 -18.53
C ALA A 237 -26.05 -15.36 -18.35
N GLY A 238 -25.18 -15.14 -19.33
CA GLY A 238 -25.24 -14.05 -20.30
C GLY A 238 -24.93 -12.68 -19.68
N ALA A 239 -24.05 -12.63 -18.67
CA ALA A 239 -23.22 -11.44 -18.45
C ALA A 239 -21.88 -11.74 -19.14
N ALA A 240 -21.54 -10.95 -20.16
CA ALA A 240 -20.30 -11.06 -20.91
C ALA A 240 -19.12 -11.30 -19.95
N ALA A 241 -18.52 -12.50 -20.04
CA ALA A 241 -17.25 -12.77 -19.40
C ALA A 241 -16.24 -11.83 -20.05
N ALA A 242 -16.05 -10.66 -19.45
CA ALA A 242 -14.90 -9.83 -19.74
C ALA A 242 -13.69 -10.74 -19.60
N GLU A 243 -12.96 -10.96 -20.69
CA GLU A 243 -11.79 -11.84 -20.71
C GLU A 243 -10.93 -11.53 -19.49
N ALA A 244 -10.77 -12.51 -18.60
CA ALA A 244 -9.95 -12.32 -17.43
C ALA A 244 -8.49 -12.16 -17.89
N HIS A 245 -8.01 -10.92 -17.89
CA HIS A 245 -6.69 -10.59 -18.45
C HIS A 245 -5.54 -10.82 -17.47
N LEU A 246 -5.82 -10.85 -16.16
CA LEU A 246 -4.84 -10.99 -15.08
C LEU A 246 -5.02 -12.32 -14.33
N THR A 247 -3.91 -12.92 -13.94
CA THR A 247 -3.90 -14.11 -13.07
C THR A 247 -4.16 -13.72 -11.62
N LYS A 248 -4.63 -14.67 -10.78
CA LYS A 248 -4.88 -14.42 -9.35
C LYS A 248 -3.64 -13.86 -8.64
N ALA A 249 -2.47 -14.43 -8.89
CA ALA A 249 -1.20 -13.95 -8.35
C ALA A 249 -0.91 -12.48 -8.70
N GLN A 250 -1.26 -12.05 -9.91
CA GLN A 250 -1.11 -10.65 -10.32
C GLN A 250 -2.12 -9.74 -9.62
N VAL A 251 -3.37 -10.18 -9.47
CA VAL A 251 -4.38 -9.44 -8.73
C VAL A 251 -3.97 -9.30 -7.25
N ASP A 252 -3.50 -10.38 -6.63
CA ASP A 252 -3.01 -10.38 -5.25
C ASP A 252 -1.84 -9.41 -5.07
N ALA A 253 -0.93 -9.33 -6.04
CA ALA A 253 0.18 -8.38 -6.02
C ALA A 253 -0.26 -6.92 -6.17
N VAL A 254 -1.30 -6.65 -6.96
CA VAL A 254 -1.89 -5.30 -7.08
C VAL A 254 -2.58 -4.92 -5.77
N VAL A 255 -3.38 -5.83 -5.20
CA VAL A 255 -4.10 -5.59 -3.94
C VAL A 255 -3.12 -5.45 -2.77
N SER A 256 -2.08 -6.28 -2.69
CA SER A 256 -1.04 -6.18 -1.65
C SER A 256 -0.29 -4.85 -1.73
N ARG A 257 0.08 -4.41 -2.93
CA ARG A 257 0.72 -3.10 -3.13
C ARG A 257 -0.19 -1.95 -2.69
N LEU A 258 -1.49 -2.02 -2.99
CA LEU A 258 -2.43 -0.99 -2.57
C LEU A 258 -2.68 -1.01 -1.05
N ALA A 259 -2.81 -2.20 -0.47
CA ALA A 259 -3.01 -2.38 0.97
C ALA A 259 -1.81 -1.89 1.78
N THR A 260 -0.58 -2.24 1.36
CA THR A 260 0.65 -1.73 1.97
C THR A 260 0.76 -0.21 1.89
N LEU A 261 0.43 0.40 0.75
CA LEU A 261 0.40 1.86 0.61
C LEU A 261 -0.61 2.52 1.57
N ARG A 262 -1.78 1.90 1.77
CA ARG A 262 -2.84 2.41 2.64
C ARG A 262 -2.55 2.31 4.12
N VAL A 263 -1.90 1.23 4.54
CA VAL A 263 -1.51 1.02 5.94
C VAL A 263 -0.25 1.80 6.28
N SER A 264 0.53 2.22 5.28
CA SER A 264 1.70 3.05 5.53
C SER A 264 1.29 4.40 6.13
N ALA A 265 1.74 4.64 7.37
CA ALA A 265 1.46 5.89 8.09
C ALA A 265 2.04 7.11 7.37
N ASP A 266 3.13 6.93 6.63
CA ASP A 266 3.78 8.00 5.86
C ASP A 266 2.88 8.46 4.69
N GLU A 267 2.31 7.53 3.92
CA GLU A 267 1.39 7.89 2.83
C GLU A 267 0.06 8.39 3.35
N HIS A 268 -0.49 7.79 4.41
CA HIS A 268 -1.73 8.30 4.99
C HIS A 268 -1.59 9.76 5.46
N ARG A 269 -0.45 10.11 6.08
CA ARG A 269 -0.14 11.48 6.48
C ARG A 269 -0.02 12.41 5.27
N TRP A 270 0.70 11.98 4.25
CA TRP A 270 0.90 12.74 3.02
C TRP A 270 -0.44 13.02 2.32
N VAL A 271 -1.23 11.99 2.06
CA VAL A 271 -2.51 12.11 1.37
C VAL A 271 -3.49 12.96 2.17
N ARG A 272 -3.54 12.83 3.50
CA ARG A 272 -4.47 13.61 4.33
C ARG A 272 -4.13 15.10 4.40
N THR A 273 -2.84 15.44 4.53
CA THR A 273 -2.38 16.83 4.68
C THR A 273 -2.27 17.51 3.31
N THR A 274 -1.60 16.87 2.37
CA THR A 274 -1.32 17.41 1.05
C THR A 274 -2.47 17.20 0.07
N GLY A 275 -3.20 16.08 0.14
CA GLY A 275 -4.35 15.84 -0.75
C GLY A 275 -5.44 16.89 -0.55
N ARG A 276 -5.71 17.32 0.68
CA ARG A 276 -6.70 18.38 0.95
C ARG A 276 -6.20 19.75 0.48
N CYS A 277 -4.98 20.14 0.86
CA CYS A 277 -4.41 21.43 0.45
C CYS A 277 -4.20 21.53 -1.07
N GLY A 278 -3.72 20.44 -1.69
CA GLY A 278 -3.51 20.32 -3.12
C GLY A 278 -4.82 20.30 -3.91
N PHE A 279 -5.82 19.52 -3.49
CA PHE A 279 -7.13 19.48 -4.15
C PHE A 279 -7.85 20.82 -4.06
N TYR A 280 -7.91 21.45 -2.88
CA TYR A 280 -8.49 22.78 -2.74
C TYR A 280 -7.72 23.84 -3.53
N GLY A 281 -6.40 23.70 -3.63
CA GLY A 281 -5.55 24.56 -4.45
C GLY A 281 -5.86 24.42 -5.95
N VAL A 282 -5.93 23.19 -6.47
CA VAL A 282 -6.22 22.91 -7.88
C VAL A 282 -7.66 23.31 -8.25
N VAL A 283 -8.66 22.89 -7.46
CA VAL A 283 -10.07 23.24 -7.70
C VAL A 283 -10.27 24.75 -7.61
N GLY A 284 -9.68 25.38 -6.60
CA GLY A 284 -9.69 26.83 -6.48
C GLY A 284 -9.09 27.50 -7.71
N MET A 285 -7.87 27.10 -8.07
CA MET A 285 -7.16 27.64 -9.23
C MET A 285 -7.94 27.49 -10.54
N LEU A 286 -8.62 26.37 -10.76
CA LEU A 286 -9.49 26.18 -11.93
C LEU A 286 -10.70 27.11 -11.91
N LEU A 287 -11.35 27.27 -10.75
CA LEU A 287 -12.50 28.16 -10.58
C LEU A 287 -12.14 29.64 -10.72
N THR A 288 -10.91 30.01 -10.36
CA THR A 288 -10.45 31.40 -10.38
C THR A 288 -9.47 31.71 -11.52
N TRP A 289 -9.22 30.75 -12.42
CA TRP A 289 -8.25 30.86 -13.52
C TRP A 289 -8.47 32.11 -14.38
N ASN A 290 -9.73 32.46 -14.62
CA ASN A 290 -10.09 33.59 -15.46
C ASN A 290 -10.16 34.94 -14.71
N SER A 291 -10.03 34.93 -13.38
CA SER A 291 -10.28 36.13 -12.55
C SER A 291 -9.06 37.05 -12.43
N GLY A 292 -7.84 36.54 -12.63
CA GLY A 292 -6.58 37.30 -12.49
C GLY A 292 -6.35 37.98 -11.11
N GLY A 293 -7.27 37.78 -10.16
CA GLY A 293 -7.39 38.58 -8.93
C GLY A 293 -6.66 38.01 -7.72
N ALA A 294 -6.83 38.65 -6.57
CA ALA A 294 -6.19 38.24 -5.31
C ALA A 294 -6.60 36.83 -4.85
N LEU A 295 -7.83 36.38 -5.16
CA LEU A 295 -8.33 35.03 -4.85
C LEU A 295 -7.60 33.95 -5.66
N PHE A 296 -7.33 34.20 -6.94
CA PHE A 296 -6.48 33.33 -7.77
C PHE A 296 -5.07 33.23 -7.19
N ARG A 297 -4.50 34.35 -6.71
CA ARG A 297 -3.19 34.38 -6.04
C ARG A 297 -3.20 33.65 -4.69
N ALA A 298 -4.29 33.70 -3.93
CA ALA A 298 -4.45 33.00 -2.66
C ALA A 298 -4.62 31.47 -2.85
N GLN A 299 -5.40 31.05 -3.85
CA GLN A 299 -5.56 29.63 -4.20
C GLN A 299 -4.32 29.03 -4.85
N MET A 300 -3.54 29.84 -5.59
CA MET A 300 -2.17 29.49 -6.00
C MET A 300 -1.22 29.35 -4.81
N GLY A 301 -1.43 30.12 -3.73
CA GLY A 301 -0.72 29.99 -2.44
C GLY A 301 -0.96 28.67 -1.71
N LEU A 302 -2.06 27.94 -2.00
CA LEU A 302 -2.24 26.56 -1.51
C LEU A 302 -1.24 25.56 -2.12
N GLY A 303 -0.62 25.90 -3.27
CA GLY A 303 0.54 25.16 -3.78
C GLY A 303 1.76 25.24 -2.84
N LEU A 304 1.85 26.30 -2.02
CA LEU A 304 2.81 26.40 -0.91
C LEU A 304 2.45 25.43 0.21
N GLY A 305 1.16 25.10 0.38
CA GLY A 305 0.69 24.04 1.27
C GLY A 305 1.17 22.64 0.88
N VAL A 306 1.34 22.37 -0.42
CA VAL A 306 1.97 21.13 -0.91
C VAL A 306 3.47 21.12 -0.58
N VAL A 307 4.17 22.25 -0.72
CA VAL A 307 5.60 22.35 -0.39
C VAL A 307 5.85 22.29 1.12
N VAL A 308 5.04 22.99 1.91
CA VAL A 308 5.09 22.95 3.37
C VAL A 308 4.68 21.56 3.86
N GLY A 309 3.63 20.97 3.28
CA GLY A 309 3.28 19.57 3.52
C GLY A 309 4.44 18.64 3.20
N SER A 310 5.16 18.84 2.07
CA SER A 310 6.32 18.04 1.68
C SER A 310 7.44 18.17 2.69
N ALA A 311 7.72 19.40 3.11
CA ALA A 311 8.76 19.69 4.09
C ALA A 311 8.40 19.10 5.46
N VAL A 312 7.18 19.29 5.96
CA VAL A 312 6.70 18.77 7.25
C VAL A 312 6.66 17.24 7.26
N SER A 313 6.20 16.62 6.16
CA SER A 313 6.20 15.16 6.00
C SER A 313 7.61 14.60 5.93
N ALA A 314 8.51 15.21 5.14
CA ALA A 314 9.89 14.77 5.01
C ALA A 314 10.70 14.91 6.31
N THR A 315 10.40 15.93 7.12
CA THR A 315 11.09 16.20 8.38
C THR A 315 10.45 15.50 9.58
N ARG A 316 9.32 14.81 9.42
CA ARG A 316 8.53 14.20 10.52
C ARG A 316 8.22 15.19 11.65
N LEU A 317 8.11 16.49 11.33
CA LEU A 317 7.88 17.53 12.33
C LEU A 317 6.55 17.33 13.07
N ASP A 318 5.57 16.66 12.45
CA ASP A 318 4.30 16.33 13.10
C ASP A 318 4.50 15.47 14.36
N GLN A 319 5.39 14.48 14.33
CA GLN A 319 5.70 13.62 15.47
C GLN A 319 6.34 14.40 16.61
N MET A 320 7.10 15.46 16.33
CA MET A 320 7.67 16.30 17.38
C MET A 320 6.62 17.15 18.07
N PHE A 321 5.57 17.57 17.35
CA PHE A 321 4.47 18.36 17.93
C PHE A 321 3.41 17.54 18.64
N THR A 322 3.26 16.24 18.37
CA THR A 322 2.32 15.39 19.13
C THR A 322 2.77 15.10 20.56
N TYR A 323 4.06 15.31 20.88
CA TYR A 323 4.64 15.14 22.21
C TYR A 323 4.93 16.46 22.93
N MET A 324 4.45 17.59 22.39
CA MET A 324 4.46 18.91 23.04
C MET A 324 3.05 19.30 23.46
#